data_AF-A0A3P7E1H4-F1
#
_entry.id   AF-A0A3P7E1H4-F1
#
_cell.length_a   1.000
_cell.length_b   1.000
_cell.length_c   1.000
_cell.angle_alpha   90.00
_cell.angle_beta   90.00
_cell.angle_gamma   90.00
#
_symmetry.space_group_name_H-M   'P 1'
#
loop_
_entity.id
_entity.type
_entity.pdbx_description
1 polymer ?
#
loop_
_entity_poly.entity_id
_entity_poly.type
_entity_poly.pdbx_seq_one_letter_code
_entity_poly.pdbx_strand_id
1 'polypeptide(L)'
;FCTIPLHCIKFELTANIAVLKETKSSVEHDKQQVIDPSTGRLYVGGVNSLYDLNHPDLSVKVHTSTGPEEDSVECPNKASCLSSNVRRKTENSYTKGLAVYERSSKLIECTSLFQGRCRWRNLYNIDQKDVIKESQQHVVANDENSSTVIFVGTFTSQDNIQSDVLYVASTFVQNGGPFRDDVPAVASLSLDQNRLFDISAQGVGTGTEIKLERKFRGTYKIEYVGGFQSGKFAYFVTRQPKGDTTQGSWPYISKMVRVCTSDAHFWSYTEVPF
;
A
#
# COMPACT_ATOMS: atom_id res chain seq x y z
N PHE A 1 -36.35 -17.13 -3.23
CA PHE A 1 -35.38 -17.85 -4.06
C PHE A 1 -34.15 -16.97 -4.30
N CYS A 2 -33.20 -17.00 -3.36
CA CYS A 2 -31.75 -16.96 -3.53
C CYS A 2 -31.15 -16.88 -2.11
N THR A 3 -31.04 -18.04 -1.48
CA THR A 3 -30.27 -18.24 -0.24
C THR A 3 -28.80 -18.34 -0.63
N ILE A 4 -28.03 -17.26 -0.45
CA ILE A 4 -26.56 -17.31 -0.54
C ILE A 4 -26.05 -17.44 0.90
N PRO A 5 -25.39 -18.55 1.27
CA PRO A 5 -24.73 -18.60 2.56
C PRO A 5 -23.47 -17.73 2.47
N LEU A 6 -23.37 -16.72 3.33
CA LEU A 6 -22.12 -16.04 3.65
C LEU A 6 -21.15 -17.07 4.28
N HIS A 7 -20.44 -17.83 3.44
CA HIS A 7 -19.19 -18.45 3.85
C HIS A 7 -18.09 -17.39 3.74
N CYS A 8 -18.05 -16.52 4.74
CA CYS A 8 -16.80 -15.87 5.10
C CYS A 8 -15.95 -16.99 5.72
N ILE A 9 -15.04 -17.58 4.95
CA ILE A 9 -14.05 -18.50 5.48
C ILE A 9 -13.16 -17.68 6.42
N LYS A 10 -13.51 -17.65 7.70
CA LYS A 10 -12.58 -17.37 8.78
C LYS A 10 -11.55 -18.49 8.75
N PHE A 11 -10.40 -18.25 8.11
CA PHE A 11 -9.21 -19.04 8.42
C PHE A 11 -8.80 -18.68 9.85
N GLU A 12 -9.24 -19.50 10.82
CA GLU A 12 -8.60 -19.56 12.13
C GLU A 12 -7.19 -20.12 11.95
N LEU A 13 -6.23 -19.23 11.68
CA LEU A 13 -4.81 -19.51 11.86
C LEU A 13 -4.49 -19.40 13.36
N THR A 14 -5.01 -20.33 14.16
CA THR A 14 -4.81 -20.37 15.61
C THR A 14 -3.63 -21.22 16.06
N ALA A 15 -2.86 -21.85 15.16
CA ALA A 15 -1.81 -22.80 15.57
C ALA A 15 -0.34 -22.37 15.35
N ASN A 16 0.02 -21.57 14.34
CA ASN A 16 1.45 -21.40 13.98
C ASN A 16 2.02 -19.97 13.98
N ILE A 17 1.23 -18.94 14.33
CA ILE A 17 1.78 -17.57 14.54
C ILE A 17 2.72 -17.50 15.75
N ALA A 18 2.70 -18.51 16.64
CA ALA A 18 3.61 -18.61 17.77
C ALA A 18 5.09 -18.66 17.37
N VAL A 19 5.44 -19.19 16.20
CA VAL A 19 6.85 -19.32 15.77
C VAL A 19 7.49 -17.96 15.46
N LEU A 20 6.71 -16.95 15.05
CA LEU A 20 7.19 -15.57 14.91
C LEU A 20 7.14 -14.74 16.20
N LYS A 21 6.63 -15.32 17.30
CA LYS A 21 6.61 -14.68 18.64
C LYS A 21 7.85 -14.99 19.47
N GLU A 22 8.65 -15.99 19.10
CA GLU A 22 9.82 -16.39 19.91
C GLU A 22 11.06 -15.50 19.73
N THR A 23 11.08 -14.60 18.74
CA THR A 23 12.13 -13.58 18.62
C THR A 23 11.75 -12.29 19.36
N LYS A 24 12.03 -12.30 20.68
CA LYS A 24 12.20 -11.15 21.61
C LYS A 24 11.16 -10.02 21.58
N SER A 25 10.59 -9.82 22.77
CA SER A 25 9.75 -8.69 23.19
C SER A 25 10.16 -7.32 22.61
N SER A 26 9.29 -6.74 21.77
CA SER A 26 8.92 -5.32 21.81
C SER A 26 8.03 -4.97 20.63
N VAL A 27 6.79 -4.58 20.96
CA VAL A 27 5.79 -3.85 20.17
C VAL A 27 5.09 -4.61 19.03
N GLU A 28 3.79 -4.78 19.23
CA GLU A 28 2.75 -5.24 18.32
C GLU A 28 2.49 -4.19 17.22
N HIS A 29 3.53 -3.83 16.44
CA HIS A 29 3.38 -2.98 15.26
C HIS A 29 3.13 -3.83 14.01
N ASP A 30 2.04 -3.49 13.31
CA ASP A 30 1.42 -4.18 12.18
C ASP A 30 2.44 -4.73 11.17
N LYS A 31 2.67 -6.05 11.25
CA LYS A 31 3.32 -6.81 10.19
C LYS A 31 2.36 -6.87 9.00
N GLN A 32 2.83 -6.52 7.82
CA GLN A 32 2.05 -6.67 6.60
C GLN A 32 2.16 -8.11 6.12
N GLN A 33 1.04 -8.71 5.73
CA GLN A 33 1.02 -10.09 5.27
C GLN A 33 0.06 -10.28 4.10
N VAL A 34 0.41 -11.17 3.18
CA VAL A 34 -0.44 -11.54 2.05
C VAL A 34 -0.23 -13.01 1.72
N ILE A 35 -1.31 -13.70 1.38
CA ILE A 35 -1.27 -15.10 0.93
C ILE A 35 -1.35 -15.09 -0.60
N ASP A 36 -0.51 -15.88 -1.25
CA ASP A 36 -0.69 -16.21 -2.65
C ASP A 36 -1.81 -17.25 -2.78
N PRO A 37 -2.98 -16.89 -3.33
CA PRO A 37 -4.14 -17.78 -3.39
C PRO A 37 -3.89 -19.03 -4.25
N SER A 38 -2.91 -18.99 -5.16
CA SER A 38 -2.59 -20.11 -6.05
C SER A 38 -1.74 -21.20 -5.38
N THR A 39 -0.89 -20.82 -4.42
CA THR A 39 0.05 -21.74 -3.76
C THR A 39 -0.17 -21.90 -2.26
N GLY A 40 -0.98 -21.04 -1.64
CA GLY A 40 -1.17 -20.98 -0.20
C GLY A 40 0.05 -20.45 0.58
N ARG A 41 1.14 -20.08 -0.13
CA ARG A 41 2.34 -19.53 0.50
C ARG A 41 2.04 -18.17 1.13
N LEU A 42 2.66 -17.92 2.27
CA LEU A 42 2.49 -16.70 3.04
C LEU A 42 3.71 -15.80 2.86
N TYR A 43 3.47 -14.54 2.53
CA TYR A 43 4.50 -13.50 2.49
C TYR A 43 4.29 -12.56 3.66
N VAL A 44 5.38 -12.26 4.38
CA VAL A 44 5.36 -11.40 5.57
C VAL A 44 6.41 -10.32 5.43
N GLY A 45 5.98 -9.07 5.51
CA GLY A 45 6.83 -7.89 5.54
C GLY A 45 6.83 -7.29 6.94
N GLY A 46 8.01 -6.89 7.40
CA GLY A 46 8.20 -6.26 8.69
C GLY A 46 9.23 -5.15 8.62
N VAL A 47 9.87 -4.88 9.75
CA VAL A 47 10.96 -3.91 9.80
C VAL A 47 12.21 -4.53 9.20
N ASN A 48 12.76 -3.90 8.16
CA ASN A 48 14.01 -4.28 7.47
C ASN A 48 14.02 -5.67 6.84
N SER A 49 12.88 -6.36 6.75
CA SER A 49 12.82 -7.76 6.32
C SER A 49 11.53 -8.09 5.57
N LEU A 50 11.67 -8.98 4.58
CA LEU A 50 10.58 -9.58 3.83
C LEU A 50 10.83 -11.09 3.72
N TYR A 51 9.80 -11.88 4.00
CA TYR A 51 9.85 -13.35 4.07
C TYR A 51 8.86 -13.98 3.08
N ASP A 52 9.29 -15.05 2.41
CA ASP A 52 8.47 -16.05 1.68
C ASP A 52 8.44 -17.31 2.55
N LEU A 53 7.27 -17.69 3.04
CA LEU A 53 7.06 -18.82 3.95
C LEU A 53 6.36 -19.97 3.23
N ASN A 54 6.81 -21.19 3.50
CA ASN A 54 6.17 -22.40 3.01
C ASN A 54 4.79 -22.61 3.65
N HIS A 55 3.92 -23.30 2.92
CA HIS A 55 2.67 -23.85 3.45
C HIS A 55 2.82 -25.37 3.55
N PRO A 56 2.37 -26.02 4.65
CA PRO A 56 1.63 -25.47 5.79
C PRO A 56 2.48 -25.12 7.02
N ASP A 57 3.78 -25.43 7.01
CA ASP A 57 4.66 -25.40 8.18
C ASP A 57 5.18 -24.00 8.55
N LEU A 58 4.97 -23.00 7.68
CA LEU A 58 5.48 -21.63 7.82
C LEU A 58 7.00 -21.54 7.94
N SER A 59 7.73 -22.54 7.46
CA SER A 59 9.19 -22.48 7.40
C SER A 59 9.64 -21.41 6.41
N VAL A 60 10.72 -20.69 6.74
CA VAL A 60 11.26 -19.64 5.88
C VAL A 60 11.87 -20.28 4.63
N LYS A 61 11.24 -20.03 3.48
CA LYS A 61 11.74 -20.46 2.18
C LYS A 61 12.78 -19.48 1.63
N VAL A 62 12.44 -18.19 1.64
CA VAL A 62 13.34 -17.10 1.22
C VAL A 62 13.19 -15.95 2.20
N HIS A 63 14.31 -15.31 2.53
CA HIS A 63 14.36 -14.06 3.28
C HIS A 63 15.17 -13.05 2.48
N THR A 64 14.71 -11.80 2.45
CA THR A 64 15.45 -10.69 1.85
C THR A 64 15.42 -9.48 2.78
N SER A 65 16.57 -8.83 2.95
CA SER A 65 16.65 -7.57 3.68
C SER A 65 16.07 -6.44 2.84
N THR A 66 15.28 -5.57 3.50
CA THR A 66 14.63 -4.40 2.91
C THR A 66 15.18 -3.09 3.48
N GLY A 67 16.11 -3.17 4.43
CA GLY A 67 16.77 -2.09 5.16
C GLY A 67 17.65 -2.65 6.30
N PRO A 68 18.17 -1.81 7.20
CA PRO A 68 18.08 -0.35 7.14
C PRO A 68 18.94 0.22 6.01
N GLU A 69 18.68 1.47 5.62
CA GLU A 69 19.50 2.20 4.65
C GLU A 69 19.75 3.65 5.09
N GLU A 70 20.78 4.29 4.53
CA GLU A 70 20.99 5.73 4.72
C GLU A 70 19.94 6.52 3.95
N ASP A 71 19.06 7.22 4.67
CA ASP A 71 17.94 7.96 4.09
C ASP A 71 17.76 9.33 4.79
N SER A 72 16.96 10.18 4.16
CA SER A 72 16.51 11.45 4.72
C SER A 72 15.18 11.85 4.10
N VAL A 73 14.30 12.42 4.93
CA VAL A 73 13.04 12.99 4.46
C VAL A 73 13.23 14.15 3.46
N GLU A 74 14.44 14.71 3.38
CA GLU A 74 14.81 15.77 2.42
C GLU A 74 15.31 15.24 1.06
N CYS A 75 15.44 13.93 0.91
CA CYS A 75 15.85 13.30 -0.34
C CYS A 75 14.66 12.75 -1.13
N PRO A 76 14.59 12.96 -2.46
CA PRO A 76 13.50 12.41 -3.25
C PRO A 76 13.63 10.90 -3.49
N ASN A 77 14.86 10.37 -3.58
CA ASN A 77 15.14 8.97 -3.90
C ASN A 77 16.54 8.56 -3.40
N LYS A 78 16.86 7.27 -3.46
CA LYS A 78 18.15 6.69 -3.04
C LYS A 78 19.36 7.32 -3.73
N ALA A 79 19.33 7.47 -5.04
CA ALA A 79 20.47 8.01 -5.81
C ALA A 79 20.78 9.48 -5.45
N SER A 80 19.75 10.31 -5.33
CA SER A 80 19.87 11.70 -4.88
C SER A 80 20.30 11.79 -3.41
N CYS A 81 19.85 10.85 -2.57
CA CYS A 81 20.27 10.84 -1.18
C CYS A 81 21.75 10.51 -1.06
N LEU A 82 22.27 9.56 -1.84
CA LEU A 82 23.68 9.20 -1.83
C LEU A 82 24.61 10.31 -2.35
N SER A 83 24.16 11.08 -3.35
CA SER A 83 24.97 12.10 -4.03
C SER A 83 24.84 13.52 -3.49
N SER A 84 23.86 13.80 -2.64
CA SER A 84 23.63 15.14 -2.08
C SER A 84 24.38 15.37 -0.77
N ASN A 85 24.57 16.64 -0.42
CA ASN A 85 25.11 17.08 0.88
C ASN A 85 24.03 17.11 1.99
N VAL A 86 22.90 16.45 1.77
CA VAL A 86 21.80 16.38 2.74
C VAL A 86 22.21 15.54 3.94
N ARG A 87 21.80 15.95 5.14
CA ARG A 87 22.03 15.15 6.35
C ARG A 87 21.18 13.89 6.28
N ARG A 88 21.85 12.74 6.35
CA ARG A 88 21.25 11.41 6.38
C ARG A 88 21.41 10.77 7.74
N LYS A 89 20.57 9.78 8.00
CA LYS A 89 20.74 8.84 9.09
C LYS A 89 20.38 7.45 8.60
N THR A 90 20.90 6.44 9.28
CA THR A 90 20.45 5.07 9.11
C THR A 90 18.98 4.97 9.53
N GLU A 91 18.11 4.69 8.58
CA GLU A 91 16.67 4.58 8.78
C GLU A 91 16.19 3.15 8.54
N ASN A 92 15.19 2.75 9.33
CA ASN A 92 14.52 1.47 9.15
C ASN A 92 13.54 1.51 7.97
N SER A 93 13.44 0.39 7.28
CA SER A 93 12.43 0.11 6.28
C SER A 93 11.21 -0.51 6.94
N TYR A 94 10.09 0.18 6.95
CA TYR A 94 8.81 -0.36 7.41
C TYR A 94 8.00 -0.79 6.20
N THR A 95 7.63 -2.07 6.09
CA THR A 95 6.68 -2.50 5.05
C THR A 95 5.33 -1.84 5.29
N LYS A 96 4.87 -1.05 4.32
CA LYS A 96 3.60 -0.30 4.37
C LYS A 96 2.47 -1.03 3.67
N GLY A 97 2.77 -1.95 2.76
CA GLY A 97 1.77 -2.78 2.10
C GLY A 97 2.41 -3.91 1.31
N LEU A 98 1.69 -5.03 1.21
CA LEU A 98 2.02 -6.17 0.36
C LEU A 98 0.80 -6.56 -0.49
N ALA A 99 1.03 -6.91 -1.74
CA ALA A 99 0.01 -7.49 -2.60
C ALA A 99 0.60 -8.55 -3.54
N VAL A 100 -0.15 -9.62 -3.77
CA VAL A 100 0.21 -10.64 -4.78
C VAL A 100 -0.46 -10.26 -6.09
N TYR A 101 0.34 -10.13 -7.14
CA TYR A 101 -0.12 -10.03 -8.52
C TYR A 101 0.08 -11.36 -9.23
N GLU A 102 -0.91 -12.24 -9.05
CA GLU A 102 -0.87 -13.65 -9.47
C GLU A 102 -0.63 -13.80 -10.98
N ARG A 103 -1.32 -13.01 -11.80
CA ARG A 103 -1.28 -13.12 -13.27
C ARG A 103 0.13 -12.95 -13.86
N SER A 104 0.99 -12.17 -13.21
CA SER A 104 2.38 -11.99 -13.63
C SER A 104 3.39 -12.72 -12.73
N SER A 105 2.91 -13.46 -11.74
CA SER A 105 3.71 -14.12 -10.69
C SER A 105 4.63 -13.13 -9.97
N LYS A 106 4.06 -12.04 -9.43
CA LYS A 106 4.80 -10.96 -8.79
C LYS A 106 4.30 -10.67 -7.40
N LEU A 107 5.23 -10.31 -6.53
CA LEU A 107 4.94 -9.71 -5.23
C LEU A 107 5.16 -8.20 -5.35
N ILE A 108 4.18 -7.42 -4.94
CA ILE A 108 4.29 -5.97 -4.81
C ILE A 108 4.54 -5.67 -3.35
N GLU A 109 5.64 -4.95 -3.08
CA GLU A 109 6.08 -4.53 -1.76
C GLU A 109 6.20 -3.01 -1.73
N CYS A 110 5.50 -2.34 -0.82
CA CYS A 110 5.72 -0.92 -0.57
C CYS A 110 6.37 -0.71 0.80
N THR A 111 7.38 0.14 0.89
CA THR A 111 8.12 0.42 2.13
C THR A 111 8.23 1.91 2.39
N SER A 112 8.53 2.29 3.64
CA SER A 112 8.66 3.69 4.07
C SER A 112 9.86 4.44 3.48
N LEU A 113 10.96 3.72 3.18
CA LEU A 113 12.21 4.33 2.73
C LEU A 113 12.03 5.10 1.43
N PHE A 114 12.86 6.12 1.25
CA PHE A 114 12.97 6.93 0.05
C PHE A 114 11.63 7.55 -0.37
N GLN A 115 10.94 8.11 0.62
CA GLN A 115 9.64 8.78 0.51
C GLN A 115 8.43 7.86 0.24
N GLY A 116 8.55 6.56 0.55
CA GLY A 116 7.41 5.65 0.42
C GLY A 116 7.31 5.03 -0.97
N ARG A 117 8.22 4.12 -1.31
CA ARG A 117 8.31 3.50 -2.66
C ARG A 117 7.66 2.12 -2.71
N CYS A 118 7.18 1.75 -3.89
CA CYS A 118 6.71 0.40 -4.19
C CYS A 118 7.67 -0.32 -5.13
N ARG A 119 7.81 -1.63 -4.93
CA ARG A 119 8.70 -2.53 -5.64
C ARG A 119 7.92 -3.72 -6.15
N TRP A 120 8.19 -4.09 -7.37
CA TRP A 120 7.70 -5.30 -8.02
C TRP A 120 8.82 -6.34 -7.96
N ARG A 121 8.57 -7.47 -7.29
CA ARG A 121 9.52 -8.57 -7.07
C ARG A 121 9.02 -9.87 -7.70
N ASN A 122 9.94 -10.81 -7.94
CA ASN A 122 9.59 -12.16 -8.39
C ASN A 122 8.92 -12.94 -7.24
N LEU A 123 7.72 -13.46 -7.48
CA LEU A 123 6.95 -14.22 -6.48
C LEU A 123 7.58 -15.59 -6.15
N TYR A 124 8.36 -16.16 -7.06
CA TYR A 124 9.05 -17.44 -6.84
C TYR A 124 10.34 -17.29 -6.04
N ASN A 125 11.01 -16.14 -6.16
CA ASN A 125 12.22 -15.78 -5.41
C ASN A 125 12.24 -14.27 -5.16
N ILE A 126 11.80 -13.87 -3.97
CA ILE A 126 11.69 -12.45 -3.57
C ILE A 126 13.04 -11.73 -3.43
N ASP A 127 14.16 -12.47 -3.38
CA ASP A 127 15.50 -11.93 -3.26
C ASP A 127 16.21 -11.72 -4.62
N GLN A 128 15.59 -12.11 -5.73
CA GLN A 128 16.17 -11.94 -7.06
C GLN A 128 16.27 -10.44 -7.43
N LYS A 129 17.41 -9.80 -7.15
CA LYS A 129 17.60 -8.33 -7.22
C LYS A 129 17.54 -7.75 -8.62
N ASP A 130 17.99 -8.50 -9.63
CA ASP A 130 18.08 -8.08 -11.03
C ASP A 130 16.73 -7.81 -11.70
N VAL A 131 15.65 -8.40 -11.18
CA VAL A 131 14.29 -8.23 -11.72
C VAL A 131 13.42 -7.28 -10.89
N ILE A 132 13.98 -6.67 -9.83
CA ILE A 132 13.24 -5.72 -9.01
C ILE A 132 13.05 -4.42 -9.79
N LYS A 133 11.79 -4.00 -9.95
CA LYS A 133 11.43 -2.69 -10.50
C LYS A 133 10.81 -1.83 -9.40
N GLU A 134 11.29 -0.61 -9.24
CA GLU A 134 10.83 0.34 -8.22
C GLU A 134 10.05 1.50 -8.84
N SER A 135 9.03 1.98 -8.14
CA SER A 135 8.21 3.13 -8.54
C SER A 135 9.05 4.41 -8.61
N GLN A 136 9.00 5.11 -9.75
CA GLN A 136 9.65 6.42 -9.92
C GLN A 136 8.96 7.54 -9.14
N GLN A 137 7.68 7.36 -8.79
CA GLN A 137 6.90 8.27 -7.96
C GLN A 137 6.84 7.80 -6.50
N HIS A 138 6.54 8.73 -5.60
CA HIS A 138 6.27 8.47 -4.18
C HIS A 138 4.83 7.97 -4.04
N VAL A 139 4.62 6.84 -3.38
CA VAL A 139 3.35 6.12 -3.43
C VAL A 139 2.68 6.00 -2.06
N VAL A 140 3.47 5.76 -1.00
CA VAL A 140 2.95 5.43 0.33
C VAL A 140 3.50 6.34 1.42
N ALA A 141 3.00 6.19 2.65
CA ALA A 141 3.49 6.86 3.84
C ALA A 141 4.96 6.48 4.11
N ASN A 142 5.79 7.48 4.41
CA ASN A 142 7.22 7.30 4.65
C ASN A 142 7.61 7.27 6.14
N ASP A 143 6.63 7.16 7.04
CA ASP A 143 6.85 6.96 8.47
C ASP A 143 6.50 5.53 8.88
N GLU A 144 6.73 5.20 10.15
CA GLU A 144 6.38 3.92 10.73
C GLU A 144 4.86 3.74 10.86
N ASN A 145 4.16 4.76 11.39
CA ASN A 145 2.83 4.59 11.96
C ASN A 145 1.66 5.03 11.06
N SER A 146 1.88 5.78 9.98
CA SER A 146 0.78 6.21 9.13
C SER A 146 0.35 5.07 8.20
N SER A 147 -0.97 4.82 8.15
CA SER A 147 -1.52 3.63 7.51
C SER A 147 -1.40 3.66 5.99
N THR A 148 -1.39 2.48 5.39
CA THR A 148 -1.41 2.29 3.94
C THR A 148 -2.16 1.00 3.65
N VAL A 149 -2.97 1.01 2.61
CA VAL A 149 -3.70 -0.15 2.09
C VAL A 149 -3.38 -0.26 0.61
N ILE A 150 -3.00 -1.46 0.17
CA ILE A 150 -2.81 -1.75 -1.24
C ILE A 150 -3.52 -3.06 -1.63
N PHE A 151 -4.07 -3.13 -2.83
CA PHE A 151 -4.58 -4.38 -3.40
C PHE A 151 -4.57 -4.33 -4.92
N VAL A 152 -4.42 -5.49 -5.55
CA VAL A 152 -4.54 -5.63 -7.01
C VAL A 152 -6.01 -5.66 -7.38
N GLY A 153 -6.36 -4.87 -8.38
CA GLY A 153 -7.68 -4.85 -8.98
C GLY A 153 -7.59 -4.60 -10.48
N THR A 154 -8.68 -4.13 -11.06
CA THR A 154 -8.81 -3.90 -12.49
C THR A 154 -9.24 -2.46 -12.77
N PHE A 155 -8.71 -1.88 -13.82
CA PHE A 155 -9.18 -0.65 -14.42
C PHE A 155 -9.71 -0.94 -15.83
N THR A 156 -10.85 -0.39 -16.20
CA THR A 156 -11.44 -0.54 -17.53
C THR A 156 -11.41 0.82 -18.24
N SER A 157 -10.65 0.93 -19.32
CA SER A 157 -10.59 2.18 -20.09
C SER A 157 -11.92 2.48 -20.79
N GLN A 158 -12.04 3.69 -21.34
CA GLN A 158 -13.21 4.08 -22.14
C GLN A 158 -13.41 3.19 -23.38
N ASP A 159 -12.32 2.63 -23.92
CA ASP A 159 -12.34 1.69 -25.04
C ASP A 159 -12.69 0.25 -24.61
N ASN A 160 -13.17 0.06 -23.37
CA ASN A 160 -13.47 -1.24 -22.76
C ASN A 160 -12.28 -2.20 -22.67
N ILE A 161 -11.05 -1.67 -22.65
CA ILE A 161 -9.85 -2.47 -22.42
C ILE A 161 -9.64 -2.57 -20.91
N GLN A 162 -9.66 -3.80 -20.39
CA GLN A 162 -9.39 -4.07 -18.98
C GLN A 162 -7.89 -4.29 -18.76
N SER A 163 -7.32 -3.55 -17.82
CA SER A 163 -5.94 -3.68 -17.35
C SER A 163 -5.90 -3.94 -15.85
N ASP A 164 -4.87 -4.61 -15.36
CA ASP A 164 -4.67 -4.73 -13.91
C ASP A 164 -4.00 -3.47 -13.35
N VAL A 165 -4.42 -3.10 -12.15
CA VAL A 165 -3.93 -1.92 -11.44
C VAL A 165 -3.69 -2.25 -9.97
N LEU A 166 -2.80 -1.50 -9.34
CA LEU A 166 -2.67 -1.45 -7.90
C LEU A 166 -3.50 -0.30 -7.37
N TYR A 167 -4.57 -0.62 -6.65
CA TYR A 167 -5.27 0.35 -5.84
C TYR A 167 -4.44 0.62 -4.59
N VAL A 168 -4.15 1.90 -4.33
CA VAL A 168 -3.36 2.36 -3.19
C VAL A 168 -4.16 3.40 -2.44
N ALA A 169 -4.18 3.31 -1.13
CA ALA A 169 -4.59 4.40 -0.27
C ALA A 169 -3.57 4.58 0.86
N SER A 170 -3.19 5.83 1.12
CA SER A 170 -2.12 6.13 2.06
C SER A 170 -2.38 7.39 2.86
N THR A 171 -2.11 7.31 4.15
CA THR A 171 -2.25 8.43 5.07
C THR A 171 -1.20 9.50 4.77
N PHE A 172 -1.62 10.76 4.74
CA PHE A 172 -0.71 11.89 4.61
C PHE A 172 0.17 12.03 5.87
N VAL A 173 1.48 12.19 5.68
CA VAL A 173 2.47 12.35 6.76
C VAL A 173 2.88 13.82 6.86
N GLN A 174 2.40 14.54 7.89
CA GLN A 174 2.59 15.99 8.02
C GLN A 174 4.06 16.43 8.02
N ASN A 175 4.92 15.70 8.72
CA ASN A 175 6.34 16.01 8.87
C ASN A 175 7.23 15.05 8.06
N GLY A 176 6.69 14.49 6.97
CA GLY A 176 7.38 13.51 6.13
C GLY A 176 8.32 14.11 5.09
N GLY A 177 8.62 15.41 5.16
CA GLY A 177 9.47 16.10 4.18
C GLY A 177 8.70 16.77 3.02
N PRO A 178 9.41 17.46 2.12
CA PRO A 178 8.80 18.32 1.10
C PRO A 178 8.07 17.57 -0.01
N PHE A 179 8.32 16.27 -0.16
CA PHE A 179 7.78 15.46 -1.27
C PHE A 179 6.41 14.85 -0.99
N ARG A 180 5.88 15.01 0.24
CA ARG A 180 4.60 14.41 0.64
C ARG A 180 3.42 14.96 -0.14
N ASP A 181 3.54 16.17 -0.68
CA ASP A 181 2.54 16.83 -1.51
C ASP A 181 2.16 16.03 -2.76
N ASP A 182 3.07 15.21 -3.27
CA ASP A 182 2.88 14.40 -4.48
C ASP A 182 2.24 13.04 -4.21
N VAL A 183 2.24 12.59 -2.95
CA VAL A 183 1.68 11.27 -2.58
C VAL A 183 0.15 11.32 -2.56
N PRO A 184 -0.53 10.48 -3.34
CA PRO A 184 -1.99 10.45 -3.35
C PRO A 184 -2.55 9.89 -2.04
N ALA A 185 -3.73 10.38 -1.67
CA ALA A 185 -4.52 9.82 -0.59
C ALA A 185 -5.16 8.49 -1.03
N VAL A 186 -5.70 8.47 -2.26
CA VAL A 186 -6.23 7.28 -2.95
C VAL A 186 -5.83 7.35 -4.41
N ALA A 187 -5.33 6.27 -5.00
CA ALA A 187 -4.98 6.20 -6.43
C ALA A 187 -5.17 4.79 -7.00
N SER A 188 -5.23 4.69 -8.33
CA SER A 188 -4.98 3.45 -9.05
C SER A 188 -3.74 3.57 -9.93
N LEU A 189 -2.78 2.68 -9.73
CA LEU A 189 -1.49 2.67 -10.42
C LEU A 189 -1.41 1.51 -11.41
N SER A 190 -0.84 1.75 -12.59
CA SER A 190 -0.72 0.74 -13.64
C SER A 190 0.23 -0.39 -13.24
N LEU A 191 -0.16 -1.63 -13.56
CA LEU A 191 0.70 -2.81 -13.48
C LEU A 191 1.21 -3.27 -14.85
N ASP A 192 1.05 -2.44 -15.89
CA ASP A 192 1.73 -2.65 -17.16
C ASP A 192 3.23 -2.37 -17.02
N GLN A 193 4.07 -3.21 -17.64
CA GLN A 193 5.52 -3.11 -17.46
C GLN A 193 6.13 -1.82 -18.01
N ASN A 194 5.51 -1.18 -19.01
CA ASN A 194 6.03 0.04 -19.63
C ASN A 194 5.65 1.29 -18.85
N ARG A 195 4.60 1.20 -18.00
CA ARG A 195 4.07 2.29 -17.19
C ARG A 195 3.86 1.83 -15.75
N LEU A 196 4.83 1.08 -15.24
CA LEU A 196 4.69 0.40 -13.96
C LEU A 196 4.67 1.42 -12.82
N PHE A 197 3.62 1.37 -12.01
CA PHE A 197 3.33 2.26 -10.88
C PHE A 197 2.99 3.70 -11.24
N ASP A 198 2.82 4.02 -12.53
CA ASP A 198 2.29 5.31 -12.96
C ASP A 198 0.78 5.38 -12.71
N ILE A 199 0.22 6.59 -12.59
CA ILE A 199 -1.23 6.79 -12.54
C ILE A 199 -1.88 6.14 -13.76
N SER A 200 -2.86 5.26 -13.53
CA SER A 200 -3.42 4.37 -14.57
C SER A 200 -4.07 5.13 -15.72
N ALA A 201 -4.76 6.22 -15.40
CA ALA A 201 -5.22 7.20 -16.39
C ALA A 201 -4.95 8.61 -15.88
N GLN A 202 -4.30 9.43 -16.72
CA GLN A 202 -3.95 10.80 -16.42
C GLN A 202 -4.55 11.72 -17.49
N GLY A 203 -5.29 12.73 -17.04
CA GLY A 203 -5.85 13.79 -17.88
C GLY A 203 -5.27 15.16 -17.50
N VAL A 204 -5.70 16.21 -18.23
CA VAL A 204 -5.32 17.58 -17.86
C VAL A 204 -6.07 17.97 -16.58
N GLY A 205 -5.35 18.10 -15.47
CA GLY A 205 -5.90 18.47 -14.16
C GLY A 205 -6.75 17.39 -13.48
N THR A 206 -6.73 16.15 -13.98
CA THR A 206 -7.51 15.02 -13.43
C THR A 206 -6.72 13.72 -13.61
N GLY A 207 -7.19 12.66 -12.96
CA GLY A 207 -6.69 11.31 -13.21
C GLY A 207 -7.29 10.34 -12.21
N THR A 208 -6.75 9.13 -12.18
CA THR A 208 -7.12 8.12 -11.19
C THR A 208 -6.36 8.30 -9.87
N GLU A 209 -6.40 9.52 -9.33
CA GLU A 209 -5.84 9.88 -8.02
C GLU A 209 -6.67 10.98 -7.33
N ILE A 210 -6.79 10.89 -6.01
CA ILE A 210 -7.27 11.94 -5.11
C ILE A 210 -6.13 12.32 -4.17
N LYS A 211 -5.88 13.62 -4.02
CA LYS A 211 -4.92 14.17 -3.05
C LYS A 211 -5.66 14.94 -1.97
N LEU A 212 -5.17 14.85 -0.73
CA LEU A 212 -5.71 15.66 0.36
C LEU A 212 -5.36 17.13 0.12
N GLU A 213 -6.33 18.03 0.23
CA GLU A 213 -6.09 19.47 0.08
C GLU A 213 -5.12 20.00 1.15
N ARG A 214 -4.28 20.96 0.76
CA ARG A 214 -3.24 21.55 1.64
C ARG A 214 -3.76 22.01 3.00
N LYS A 215 -4.95 22.64 3.04
CA LYS A 215 -5.54 23.17 4.27
C LYS A 215 -5.89 22.10 5.32
N PHE A 216 -6.08 20.84 4.91
CA PHE A 216 -6.47 19.74 5.81
C PHE A 216 -5.30 18.85 6.25
N ARG A 217 -4.14 18.95 5.59
CA ARG A 217 -2.98 18.06 5.77
C ARG A 217 -2.41 18.04 7.18
N GLY A 218 -2.61 19.08 7.97
CA GLY A 218 -2.06 19.18 9.32
C GLY A 218 -2.92 18.59 10.43
N THR A 219 -4.23 18.47 10.21
CA THR A 219 -5.18 18.16 11.29
C THR A 219 -6.18 17.07 10.90
N TYR A 220 -6.39 16.80 9.62
CA TYR A 220 -7.35 15.82 9.12
C TYR A 220 -6.61 14.52 8.73
N LYS A 221 -6.44 13.63 9.70
CA LYS A 221 -5.78 12.34 9.49
C LYS A 221 -6.80 11.27 9.07
N ILE A 222 -6.59 10.67 7.90
CA ILE A 222 -7.36 9.53 7.41
C ILE A 222 -6.56 8.26 7.68
N GLU A 223 -7.12 7.35 8.48
CA GLU A 223 -6.58 6.00 8.69
C GLU A 223 -7.27 5.04 7.71
N TYR A 224 -6.49 4.36 6.87
CA TYR A 224 -6.94 3.33 5.94
C TYR A 224 -6.76 1.97 6.58
N VAL A 225 -7.87 1.26 6.78
CA VAL A 225 -7.92 0.01 7.54
C VAL A 225 -7.88 -1.21 6.63
N GLY A 226 -8.49 -1.11 5.45
CA GLY A 226 -8.53 -2.20 4.47
C GLY A 226 -9.14 -1.74 3.15
N GLY A 227 -9.12 -2.62 2.16
CA GLY A 227 -9.65 -2.33 0.84
C GLY A 227 -9.84 -3.60 0.02
N PHE A 228 -10.74 -3.52 -0.95
CA PHE A 228 -11.09 -4.64 -1.83
C PHE A 228 -11.79 -4.14 -3.08
N GLN A 229 -11.78 -4.96 -4.13
CA GLN A 229 -12.64 -4.76 -5.30
C GLN A 229 -13.88 -5.66 -5.19
N SER A 230 -15.05 -5.11 -5.53
CA SER A 230 -16.28 -5.89 -5.69
C SER A 230 -17.11 -5.35 -6.83
N GLY A 231 -17.43 -6.23 -7.80
CA GLY A 231 -18.08 -5.84 -9.04
C GLY A 231 -17.27 -4.80 -9.81
N LYS A 232 -17.91 -3.67 -10.17
CA LYS A 232 -17.32 -2.56 -10.91
C LYS A 232 -16.72 -1.46 -10.02
N PHE A 233 -16.43 -1.76 -8.76
CA PHE A 233 -16.00 -0.76 -7.78
C PHE A 233 -14.84 -1.24 -6.93
N ALA A 234 -13.92 -0.33 -6.63
CA ALA A 234 -12.91 -0.48 -5.62
C ALA A 234 -13.34 0.28 -4.35
N TYR A 235 -13.12 -0.34 -3.19
CA TYR A 235 -13.54 0.15 -1.88
C TYR A 235 -12.36 0.27 -0.94
N PHE A 236 -12.38 1.30 -0.09
CA PHE A 236 -11.47 1.43 1.04
C PHE A 236 -12.27 1.71 2.31
N VAL A 237 -11.90 1.04 3.40
CA VAL A 237 -12.45 1.29 4.73
C VAL A 237 -11.54 2.27 5.44
N THR A 238 -12.13 3.35 5.95
CA THR A 238 -11.40 4.44 6.58
C THR A 238 -11.95 4.77 7.95
N ARG A 239 -11.06 5.24 8.83
CA ARG A 239 -11.39 5.92 10.08
C ARG A 239 -10.84 7.33 10.01
N GLN A 240 -11.71 8.32 10.10
CA GLN A 240 -11.36 9.73 9.88
C GLN A 240 -12.28 10.67 10.68
N PRO A 241 -11.86 11.91 10.96
CA PRO A 241 -12.73 12.89 11.63
C PRO A 241 -14.03 13.10 10.86
N LYS A 242 -15.15 13.24 11.58
CA LYS A 242 -16.47 13.47 10.95
C LYS A 242 -16.54 14.77 10.15
N GLY A 243 -15.82 15.80 10.58
CA GLY A 243 -15.85 17.12 9.98
C GLY A 243 -14.48 17.77 9.96
N ASP A 244 -14.47 19.02 9.50
CA ASP A 244 -13.27 19.83 9.36
C ASP A 244 -12.63 20.12 10.73
N THR A 245 -11.49 19.49 10.98
CA THR A 245 -10.74 19.63 12.24
C THR A 245 -10.13 21.01 12.44
N THR A 246 -10.12 21.88 11.41
CA THR A 246 -9.76 23.29 11.57
C THR A 246 -10.85 24.12 12.26
N GLN A 247 -12.10 23.60 12.31
CA GLN A 247 -13.25 24.26 12.91
C GLN A 247 -13.60 23.72 14.31
N GLY A 248 -12.82 22.77 14.83
CA GLY A 248 -13.01 22.22 16.16
C GLY A 248 -12.68 20.73 16.25
N SER A 249 -12.89 20.17 17.43
CA SER A 249 -12.73 18.73 17.66
C SER A 249 -13.94 17.97 17.12
N TRP A 250 -13.69 17.00 16.25
CA TRP A 250 -14.72 16.13 15.69
C TRP A 250 -14.48 14.68 16.14
N PRO A 251 -15.54 13.91 16.42
CA PRO A 251 -15.38 12.49 16.65
C PRO A 251 -14.85 11.80 15.39
N TYR A 252 -14.05 10.77 15.57
CA TYR A 252 -13.68 9.86 14.50
C TYR A 252 -14.86 8.96 14.16
N ILE A 253 -15.11 8.78 12.86
CA ILE A 253 -16.14 7.90 12.32
C ILE A 253 -15.52 6.95 11.30
N SER A 254 -16.17 5.81 11.11
CA SER A 254 -15.86 4.90 10.03
C SER A 254 -16.57 5.38 8.76
N LYS A 255 -15.86 5.37 7.63
CA LYS A 255 -16.44 5.62 6.31
C LYS A 255 -15.94 4.60 5.30
N MET A 256 -16.79 4.29 4.34
CA MET A 256 -16.44 3.51 3.16
C MET A 256 -16.24 4.45 1.97
N VAL A 257 -15.00 4.50 1.48
CA VAL A 257 -14.63 5.18 0.24
C VAL A 257 -14.92 4.23 -0.92
N ARG A 258 -15.44 4.74 -2.03
CA ARG A 258 -15.71 3.96 -3.25
C ARG A 258 -15.32 4.75 -4.51
N VAL A 259 -14.72 4.06 -5.47
CA VAL A 259 -14.48 4.55 -6.85
C VAL A 259 -14.89 3.49 -7.88
N CYS A 260 -15.37 3.91 -9.04
CA CYS A 260 -15.69 3.01 -10.15
C CYS A 260 -14.41 2.56 -10.86
N THR A 261 -14.33 1.28 -11.23
CA THR A 261 -13.15 0.72 -11.93
C THR A 261 -13.03 1.22 -13.37
N SER A 262 -14.09 1.78 -13.95
CA SER A 262 -14.11 2.33 -15.31
C SER A 262 -14.00 3.86 -15.37
N ASP A 263 -13.72 4.50 -14.24
CA ASP A 263 -13.66 5.95 -14.14
C ASP A 263 -12.21 6.44 -14.17
N ALA A 264 -11.81 7.00 -15.31
CA ALA A 264 -10.47 7.52 -15.56
C ALA A 264 -10.17 8.85 -14.83
N HIS A 265 -11.15 9.46 -14.16
CA HIS A 265 -11.03 10.80 -13.55
C HIS A 265 -11.34 10.80 -12.05
N PHE A 266 -11.74 9.65 -11.49
CA PHE A 266 -12.21 9.50 -10.11
C PHE A 266 -13.38 10.44 -9.73
N TRP A 267 -14.19 10.88 -10.70
CA TRP A 267 -15.43 11.63 -10.45
C TRP A 267 -16.48 10.82 -9.66
N SER A 268 -16.38 9.50 -9.70
CA SER A 268 -17.18 8.55 -8.94
C SER A 268 -16.74 8.39 -7.48
N TYR A 269 -15.66 9.07 -7.06
CA TYR A 269 -15.19 9.06 -5.67
C TYR A 269 -16.30 9.51 -4.73
N THR A 270 -16.64 8.66 -3.77
CA THR A 270 -17.66 8.94 -2.76
C THR A 270 -17.29 8.32 -1.43
N GLU A 271 -17.72 8.95 -0.33
CA GLU A 271 -17.53 8.45 1.02
C GLU A 271 -18.87 8.36 1.74
N VAL A 272 -19.18 7.20 2.34
CA VAL A 272 -20.41 6.99 3.10
C VAL A 272 -20.05 6.51 4.51
N PRO A 273 -20.57 7.15 5.58
CA PRO A 273 -20.35 6.68 6.95
C PRO A 273 -21.12 5.39 7.24
N PHE A 274 -20.62 4.56 8.16
CA PHE A 274 -21.28 3.35 8.63
C PHE A 274 -20.98 3.04 10.10
#